data_AF-A0A060BZG4-F1
#
_entry.id   AF-A0A060BZG4-F1
#
_cell.length_a   1.000
_cell.length_b   1.000
_cell.length_c   1.000
_cell.angle_alpha   90.00
_cell.angle_beta   90.00
_cell.angle_gamma   90.00
#
_symmetry.space_group_name_H-M   'P 1'
#
loop_
_entity.id
_entity.type
_entity.pdbx_description
1 polymer ?
#
loop_
_entity_poly.entity_id
_entity_poly.type
_entity_poly.pdbx_seq_one_letter_code
_entity_poly.pdbx_strand_id
1 'polypeptide(L)'
;MPERFNGFNRYLQRHRDQRGAMTLLQIAPVSRGEVAEYKLLRNELEQMAGHINGTWAEPDWTPIRYVNRNFAHATLTGFYRAARVGLVTPLRDGMNLVAKEYVAAQDPEDPGVLVLSIMAGAAFELDQALIVNPYDLDGMADAIANAAAMSRE
;
A
#
# COMPACT_ATOMS: atom_id res chain seq x y z
N MET A 1 0.15 1.91 10.00
CA MET A 1 -0.50 0.88 9.14
C MET A 1 -1.98 1.23 8.94
N PRO A 2 -2.75 1.61 9.98
CA PRO A 2 -4.12 2.12 9.79
C PRO A 2 -4.19 3.27 8.78
N GLU A 3 -3.20 4.14 8.78
CA GLU A 3 -3.10 5.31 7.88
C GLU A 3 -3.05 4.90 6.41
N ARG A 4 -2.47 3.74 6.09
CA ARG A 4 -2.46 3.20 4.72
C ARG A 4 -3.87 2.86 4.24
N PHE A 5 -4.66 2.24 5.11
CA PHE A 5 -6.05 1.86 4.80
C PHE A 5 -6.92 3.11 4.71
N ASN A 6 -6.70 4.07 5.60
CA ASN A 6 -7.37 5.38 5.54
C ASN A 6 -7.00 6.16 4.28
N GLY A 7 -5.73 6.17 3.87
CA GLY A 7 -5.29 6.84 2.64
C GLY A 7 -5.90 6.19 1.39
N PHE A 8 -5.97 4.85 1.33
CA PHE A 8 -6.66 4.16 0.24
C PHE A 8 -8.17 4.40 0.25
N ASN A 9 -8.81 4.39 1.42
CA ASN A 9 -10.23 4.75 1.55
C ASN A 9 -10.47 6.20 1.08
N ARG A 10 -9.56 7.12 1.42
CA ARG A 10 -9.63 8.52 1.02
C ARG A 10 -9.47 8.68 -0.49
N TYR A 11 -8.55 7.91 -1.10
CA TYR A 11 -8.44 7.78 -2.55
C TYR A 11 -9.77 7.38 -3.19
N LEU A 12 -10.42 6.32 -2.69
CA LEU A 12 -11.73 5.90 -3.19
C LEU A 12 -12.81 6.99 -3.02
N GLN A 13 -12.77 7.78 -1.96
CA GLN A 13 -13.72 8.88 -1.76
C GLN A 13 -13.55 10.03 -2.76
N ARG A 14 -12.29 10.40 -3.02
CA ARG A 14 -11.91 11.63 -3.72
C ARG A 14 -11.78 11.44 -5.24
N HIS A 15 -11.22 10.31 -5.68
CA HIS A 15 -10.98 9.98 -7.09
C HIS A 15 -12.00 8.97 -7.59
N ARG A 16 -13.25 9.44 -7.71
CA ARG A 16 -14.41 8.55 -7.99
C ARG A 16 -14.36 7.89 -9.36
N ASP A 17 -13.74 8.57 -10.31
CA ASP A 17 -13.50 8.15 -11.69
C ASP A 17 -12.55 6.95 -11.79
N GLN A 18 -11.71 6.73 -10.78
CA GLN A 18 -10.75 5.62 -10.74
C GLN A 18 -11.21 4.43 -9.87
N ARG A 19 -12.44 4.47 -9.33
CA ARG A 19 -13.01 3.35 -8.55
C ARG A 19 -13.13 2.09 -9.40
N GLY A 20 -12.92 0.93 -8.79
CA GLY A 20 -12.93 -0.35 -9.51
C GLY A 20 -11.65 -0.66 -10.29
N ALA A 21 -10.80 0.33 -10.56
CA ALA A 21 -9.60 0.13 -11.37
C ALA A 21 -8.45 -0.55 -10.60
N MET A 22 -8.46 -0.47 -9.26
CA MET A 22 -7.37 -0.99 -8.42
C MET A 22 -7.90 -1.73 -7.19
N THR A 23 -7.13 -2.72 -6.73
CA THR A 23 -7.32 -3.39 -5.44
C THR A 23 -6.05 -3.23 -4.60
N LEU A 24 -6.19 -2.81 -3.35
CA LEU A 24 -5.10 -2.82 -2.38
C LEU A 24 -4.89 -4.25 -1.86
N LEU A 25 -3.76 -4.87 -2.23
CA LEU A 25 -3.30 -6.11 -1.63
C LEU A 25 -2.42 -5.81 -0.41
N GLN A 26 -2.90 -6.13 0.79
CA GLN A 26 -2.14 -6.01 2.02
C GLN A 26 -1.79 -7.40 2.55
N ILE A 27 -0.53 -7.80 2.40
CA ILE A 27 0.02 -9.00 3.04
C ILE A 27 0.59 -8.57 4.40
N ALA A 28 0.09 -9.16 5.48
CA ALA A 28 0.54 -8.89 6.85
C ALA A 28 0.85 -10.23 7.54
N PRO A 29 2.09 -10.74 7.43
CA PRO A 29 2.47 -11.99 8.08
C PRO A 29 2.25 -11.91 9.59
N VAL A 30 1.76 -12.99 10.18
CA VAL A 30 1.56 -13.06 11.63
C VAL A 30 2.94 -13.03 12.29
N SER A 31 3.27 -11.93 12.94
CA SER A 31 4.48 -11.79 13.75
C SER A 31 4.07 -11.57 15.20
N ARG A 32 4.80 -12.20 16.14
CA ARG A 32 4.66 -11.98 17.59
C ARG A 32 3.21 -12.03 18.08
N GLY A 33 2.48 -13.07 17.64
CA GLY A 33 1.04 -13.21 17.87
C GLY A 33 0.60 -13.33 19.33
N GLU A 34 1.53 -13.42 20.30
CA GLU A 34 1.24 -13.41 21.74
C GLU A 34 1.22 -12.01 22.36
N VAL A 35 1.81 -11.02 21.68
CA VAL A 35 1.87 -9.63 22.15
C VAL A 35 0.51 -8.95 21.92
N ALA A 36 -0.08 -8.40 22.97
CA ALA A 36 -1.45 -7.90 22.96
C ALA A 36 -1.66 -6.75 21.95
N GLU A 37 -0.67 -5.87 21.83
CA GLU A 37 -0.68 -4.71 20.94
C GLU A 37 -0.76 -5.14 19.47
N TYR A 38 -0.07 -6.22 19.08
CA TYR A 38 -0.16 -6.76 17.72
C TYR A 38 -1.51 -7.39 17.42
N LYS A 39 -2.15 -8.01 18.43
CA LYS A 39 -3.53 -8.52 18.30
C LYS A 39 -4.53 -7.38 18.11
N LEU A 40 -4.40 -6.31 18.89
CA LEU A 40 -5.26 -5.13 18.79
C LEU A 40 -5.12 -4.47 17.41
N LEU A 41 -3.89 -4.24 16.97
CA LEU A 41 -3.64 -3.67 15.64
C LEU A 41 -4.19 -4.56 14.52
N ARG A 42 -4.05 -5.88 14.63
CA ARG A 42 -4.63 -6.80 13.65
C ARG A 42 -6.16 -6.68 13.61
N ASN A 43 -6.81 -6.71 14.77
CA ASN A 43 -8.26 -6.60 14.85
C ASN A 43 -8.75 -5.26 14.28
N GLU A 44 -8.03 -4.17 14.55
CA GLU A 44 -8.30 -2.85 13.96
C GLU A 44 -8.21 -2.91 12.44
N LEU A 45 -7.13 -3.45 11.87
CA LEU A 45 -6.96 -3.58 10.42
C LEU A 45 -8.03 -4.48 9.77
N GLU A 46 -8.43 -5.56 10.43
CA GLU A 46 -9.51 -6.44 9.98
C GLU A 46 -10.86 -5.70 9.94
N GLN A 47 -11.17 -4.93 10.98
CA GLN A 47 -12.38 -4.09 11.03
C GLN A 47 -12.36 -3.00 9.96
N MET A 48 -11.22 -2.34 9.76
CA MET A 48 -11.05 -1.33 8.71
C MET A 48 -11.22 -1.94 7.32
N ALA A 49 -10.59 -3.08 7.04
CA ALA A 49 -10.77 -3.79 5.77
C ALA A 49 -12.24 -4.12 5.51
N GLY A 50 -12.93 -4.68 6.52
CA GLY A 50 -14.34 -5.03 6.44
C GLY A 50 -15.22 -3.81 6.19
N HIS A 51 -14.99 -2.71 6.89
CA HIS A 51 -15.74 -1.46 6.71
C HIS A 51 -15.53 -0.86 5.32
N ILE A 52 -14.28 -0.77 4.84
CA ILE A 52 -13.96 -0.21 3.53
C ILE A 52 -14.54 -1.09 2.42
N ASN A 53 -14.37 -2.41 2.51
CA ASN A 53 -14.96 -3.34 1.55
C ASN A 53 -16.49 -3.26 1.57
N GLY A 54 -17.13 -3.24 2.74
CA GLY A 54 -18.59 -3.11 2.83
C GLY A 54 -19.13 -1.78 2.29
N THR A 55 -18.30 -0.74 2.24
CA THR A 55 -18.68 0.58 1.70
C THR A 55 -18.54 0.66 0.19
N TRP A 56 -17.52 0.02 -0.40
CA TRP A 56 -17.12 0.25 -1.79
C TRP A 56 -17.10 -0.99 -2.68
N ALA A 57 -17.27 -2.19 -2.14
CA ALA A 57 -17.22 -3.40 -2.95
C ALA A 57 -18.37 -3.45 -3.96
N GLU A 58 -18.06 -4.03 -5.11
CA GLU A 58 -19.01 -4.37 -6.16
C GLU A 58 -19.00 -5.90 -6.33
N PRO A 59 -20.00 -6.51 -7.00
CA PRO A 59 -20.07 -7.96 -7.16
C PRO A 59 -18.80 -8.63 -7.74
N ASP A 60 -18.06 -7.91 -8.57
CA ASP A 60 -16.83 -8.35 -9.23
C ASP A 60 -15.55 -7.72 -8.68
N TRP A 61 -15.65 -6.83 -7.68
CA TRP A 61 -14.51 -6.07 -7.16
C TRP A 61 -14.46 -6.00 -5.63
N THR A 62 -13.32 -6.38 -5.06
CA THR A 62 -13.01 -6.22 -3.64
C THR A 62 -11.90 -5.17 -3.48
N PRO A 63 -12.20 -4.00 -2.86
CA PRO A 63 -11.24 -2.90 -2.74
C PRO A 63 -9.96 -3.26 -1.98
N ILE A 64 -10.07 -3.96 -0.84
CA ILE A 64 -8.94 -4.38 -0.01
C ILE A 64 -8.91 -5.90 0.10
N ARG A 65 -7.82 -6.51 -0.39
CA ARG A 65 -7.46 -7.90 -0.13
C ARG A 65 -6.45 -7.96 1.01
N TYR A 66 -6.94 -8.20 2.22
CA TYR A 66 -6.10 -8.33 3.42
C TYR A 66 -5.78 -9.82 3.67
N VAL A 67 -4.48 -10.16 3.69
CA VAL A 67 -4.00 -11.55 3.78
C VAL A 67 -3.04 -11.72 4.95
N ASN A 68 -3.49 -12.46 5.97
CA ASN A 68 -2.71 -12.78 7.17
C ASN A 68 -1.95 -14.10 7.03
N ARG A 69 -1.14 -14.21 5.97
CA ARG A 69 -0.35 -15.42 5.67
C ARG A 69 1.08 -15.04 5.27
N ASN A 70 2.03 -15.88 5.68
CA ASN A 70 3.41 -15.77 5.24
C ASN A 70 3.56 -16.31 3.83
N PHE A 71 4.30 -15.60 2.99
CA PHE A 71 4.71 -16.04 1.66
C PHE A 71 6.23 -16.12 1.58
N ALA A 72 6.72 -17.01 0.72
CA ALA A 72 8.15 -17.05 0.42
C ALA A 72 8.57 -15.73 -0.25
N HIS A 73 9.81 -15.30 -0.03
CA HIS A 73 10.30 -14.03 -0.55
C HIS A 73 10.14 -13.93 -2.08
N ALA A 74 10.47 -14.99 -2.82
CA ALA A 74 10.29 -15.05 -4.28
C ALA A 74 8.82 -14.81 -4.73
N THR A 75 7.85 -15.25 -3.93
CA THR A 75 6.43 -14.98 -4.20
C THR A 75 6.07 -13.51 -3.97
N LEU A 76 6.63 -12.89 -2.93
CA LEU A 76 6.45 -11.46 -2.67
C LEU A 76 7.04 -10.61 -3.80
N THR A 77 8.23 -10.95 -4.31
CA THR A 77 8.84 -10.31 -5.47
C THR A 77 7.93 -10.38 -6.71
N GLY A 78 7.25 -11.51 -6.91
CA GLY A 78 6.25 -11.66 -7.97
C GLY A 78 5.07 -10.69 -7.81
N PHE A 79 4.55 -10.52 -6.59
CA PHE A 79 3.53 -9.51 -6.32
C PHE A 79 4.03 -8.09 -6.55
N TYR A 80 5.27 -7.78 -6.17
CA TYR A 80 5.87 -6.47 -6.40
C TYR A 80 5.96 -6.14 -7.89
N ARG A 81 6.43 -7.09 -8.71
CA ARG A 81 6.53 -6.92 -10.17
C ARG A 81 5.16 -6.76 -10.85
N ALA A 82 4.13 -7.43 -10.33
CA ALA A 82 2.77 -7.33 -10.88
C ALA A 82 2.02 -6.07 -10.43
N ALA A 83 2.45 -5.42 -9.35
CA ALA A 83 1.78 -4.26 -8.79
C ALA A 83 2.16 -2.98 -9.55
N ARG A 84 1.14 -2.20 -9.93
CA ARG A 84 1.33 -0.87 -10.54
C ARG A 84 1.78 0.19 -9.53
N VAL A 85 1.43 0.02 -8.26
CA VAL A 85 1.76 0.96 -7.19
C VAL A 85 2.26 0.20 -5.96
N GLY A 86 3.45 0.57 -5.49
CA GLY A 86 4.01 0.13 -4.22
C GLY A 86 3.69 1.15 -3.14
N LEU A 87 2.84 0.81 -2.17
CA LEU A 87 2.41 1.75 -1.13
C LEU A 87 3.15 1.48 0.20
N VAL A 88 4.27 2.18 0.41
CA VAL A 88 5.14 2.00 1.57
C VAL A 88 5.07 3.21 2.49
N THR A 89 4.09 3.18 3.40
CA THR A 89 3.71 4.35 4.22
C THR A 89 3.87 4.14 5.73
N PRO A 90 5.06 3.76 6.24
CA PRO A 90 5.26 3.63 7.69
C PRO A 90 5.19 5.00 8.38
N LEU A 91 4.73 5.03 9.64
CA LEU A 91 4.79 6.24 10.48
C LEU A 91 6.22 6.57 10.95
N ARG A 92 7.07 5.54 11.04
CA ARG A 92 8.48 5.64 11.38
C ARG A 92 9.19 4.34 10.98
N ASP A 93 10.22 4.43 10.16
CA ASP A 93 11.04 3.28 9.77
C ASP A 93 12.47 3.73 9.48
N GLY A 94 13.46 3.04 10.06
CA GLY A 94 14.87 3.41 9.89
C GLY A 94 15.37 3.26 8.45
N MET A 95 14.76 2.40 7.64
CA MET A 95 15.13 2.20 6.23
C MET A 95 13.94 1.78 5.37
N ASN A 96 13.26 0.69 5.74
CA ASN A 96 12.28 -0.01 4.92
C ASN A 96 12.86 -0.67 3.65
N LEU A 97 13.27 -1.93 3.76
CA LEU A 97 13.80 -2.70 2.63
C LEU A 97 12.71 -3.08 1.61
N VAL A 98 11.44 -3.18 2.03
CA VAL A 98 10.32 -3.47 1.12
C VAL A 98 10.21 -2.40 0.03
N ALA A 99 10.47 -1.13 0.35
CA ALA A 99 10.54 -0.07 -0.66
C ALA A 99 11.59 -0.35 -1.75
N LYS A 100 12.81 -0.76 -1.33
CA LYS A 100 13.91 -1.08 -2.25
C LYS A 100 13.64 -2.35 -3.04
N GLU A 101 13.11 -3.38 -2.39
CA GLU A 101 12.71 -4.64 -3.03
C GLU A 101 11.62 -4.42 -4.09
N TYR A 102 10.65 -3.54 -3.82
CA TYR A 102 9.61 -3.19 -4.78
C TYR A 102 10.23 -2.59 -6.05
N VAL A 103 11.11 -1.58 -5.90
CA VAL A 103 11.79 -0.94 -7.04
C VAL A 103 12.65 -1.95 -7.80
N ALA A 104 13.43 -2.77 -7.08
CA ALA A 104 14.31 -3.78 -7.69
C ALA A 104 13.56 -4.89 -8.45
N ALA A 105 12.29 -5.15 -8.10
CA ALA A 105 11.48 -6.19 -8.74
C ALA A 105 10.83 -5.75 -10.06
N GLN A 106 10.79 -4.43 -10.34
CA GLN A 106 10.03 -3.87 -11.46
C GLN A 106 10.56 -4.34 -12.83
N ASP A 107 9.67 -4.37 -13.82
CA ASP A 107 10.07 -4.48 -15.21
C ASP A 107 10.59 -3.11 -15.68
N PRO A 108 11.85 -2.96 -16.12
CA PRO A 108 12.34 -1.68 -16.61
C PRO A 108 11.54 -1.14 -17.80
N GLU A 109 10.89 -2.02 -18.59
CA GLU A 109 10.06 -1.61 -19.74
C GLU A 109 8.63 -1.18 -19.34
N ASP A 110 8.19 -1.57 -18.14
CA ASP A 110 6.85 -1.25 -17.61
C ASP A 110 6.85 -1.17 -16.07
N PRO A 111 7.62 -0.25 -15.47
CA PRO A 111 7.76 -0.21 -14.02
C PRO A 111 6.52 0.38 -13.37
N GLY A 112 6.14 -0.16 -12.22
CA GLY A 112 5.21 0.48 -11.31
C GLY A 112 5.83 1.64 -10.55
N VAL A 113 4.99 2.43 -9.87
CA VAL A 113 5.39 3.63 -9.13
C VAL A 113 5.46 3.35 -7.64
N LEU A 114 6.50 3.84 -6.96
CA LEU A 114 6.62 3.75 -5.50
C LEU A 114 6.04 5.01 -4.84
N VAL A 115 5.05 4.83 -3.97
CA VAL A 115 4.55 5.85 -3.04
C VAL A 115 5.17 5.59 -1.67
N LEU A 116 6.01 6.50 -1.19
CA LEU A 116 6.88 6.27 -0.05
C LEU A 116 6.69 7.33 1.04
N SER A 117 6.59 6.91 2.30
CA SER A 117 6.57 7.87 3.40
C SER A 117 7.89 8.60 3.55
N ILE A 118 7.83 9.91 3.78
CA ILE A 118 8.96 10.73 4.24
C ILE A 118 9.58 10.23 5.56
N MET A 119 8.84 9.42 6.34
CA MET A 119 9.27 8.88 7.63
C MET A 119 10.02 7.54 7.50
N ALA A 120 10.27 7.06 6.27
CA ALA A 120 11.11 5.90 5.99
C ALA A 120 12.53 6.35 5.60
N GLY A 121 13.56 5.70 6.15
CA GLY A 121 14.95 6.03 5.79
C GLY A 121 15.26 5.90 4.29
N ALA A 122 14.61 4.97 3.58
CA ALA A 122 14.75 4.84 2.14
C ALA A 122 14.30 6.09 1.36
N ALA A 123 13.49 6.98 1.95
CA ALA A 123 13.07 8.22 1.30
C ALA A 123 14.25 9.18 1.03
N PHE A 124 15.36 9.03 1.74
CA PHE A 124 16.60 9.79 1.47
C PHE A 124 17.39 9.25 0.26
N GLU A 125 17.09 8.03 -0.20
CA GLU A 125 17.83 7.36 -1.27
C GLU A 125 16.99 7.11 -2.52
N LEU A 126 15.67 7.01 -2.39
CA LEU A 126 14.72 6.75 -3.47
C LEU A 126 14.04 8.06 -3.90
N ASP A 127 14.82 8.93 -4.54
CA ASP A 127 14.43 10.29 -4.96
C ASP A 127 13.30 10.34 -6.01
N GLN A 128 13.15 9.31 -6.82
CA GLN A 128 12.09 9.18 -7.82
C GLN A 128 10.75 8.67 -7.25
N ALA A 129 10.70 8.32 -5.95
CA ALA A 129 9.44 7.91 -5.33
C ALA A 129 8.50 9.11 -5.13
N LEU A 130 7.19 8.86 -5.19
CA LEU A 130 6.20 9.85 -4.76
C LEU A 130 6.22 9.92 -3.23
N ILE A 131 6.93 10.92 -2.70
CA ILE A 131 7.08 11.11 -1.26
C ILE A 131 5.80 11.69 -0.66
N VAL A 132 5.30 11.02 0.39
CA VAL A 132 4.06 11.42 1.08
C VAL A 132 4.27 11.55 2.59
N ASN A 133 3.47 12.41 3.21
CA ASN A 133 3.31 12.42 4.66
C ASN A 133 2.15 11.47 5.04
N PRO A 134 2.38 10.42 5.84
CA PRO A 134 1.33 9.46 6.17
C PRO A 134 0.21 10.04 7.05
N TYR A 135 0.39 11.22 7.62
CA TYR A 135 -0.66 11.96 8.35
C TYR A 135 -1.53 12.82 7.42
N ASP A 136 -1.11 13.04 6.17
CA ASP A 136 -1.88 13.76 5.17
C ASP A 136 -2.61 12.77 4.25
N LEU A 137 -3.85 12.44 4.62
CA LEU A 137 -4.65 11.46 3.88
C LEU A 137 -5.05 11.97 2.49
N ASP A 138 -5.20 13.27 2.30
CA ASP A 138 -5.51 13.86 0.99
C ASP A 138 -4.28 13.79 0.08
N GLY A 139 -3.10 14.15 0.60
CA GLY A 139 -1.83 14.00 -0.12
C GLY A 139 -1.53 12.53 -0.48
N MET A 140 -1.80 11.59 0.44
CA MET A 140 -1.70 10.16 0.14
C MET A 140 -2.68 9.73 -0.96
N ALA A 141 -3.92 10.18 -0.91
CA ALA A 141 -4.94 9.85 -1.90
C ALA A 141 -4.56 10.35 -3.29
N ASP A 142 -4.08 11.59 -3.37
CA ASP A 142 -3.64 12.22 -4.62
C ASP A 142 -2.38 11.53 -5.17
N ALA A 143 -1.42 11.14 -4.31
CA ALA A 143 -0.26 10.38 -4.73
C ALA A 143 -0.63 8.98 -5.27
N ILE A 144 -1.61 8.30 -4.66
CA ILE A 144 -2.11 7.00 -5.17
C ILE A 144 -2.76 7.18 -6.54
N ALA A 145 -3.60 8.20 -6.71
CA ALA A 145 -4.26 8.49 -7.99
C ALA A 145 -3.25 8.86 -9.08
N ASN A 146 -2.26 9.69 -8.75
CA ASN A 146 -1.19 10.07 -9.67
C ASN A 146 -0.37 8.85 -10.07
N ALA A 147 0.05 8.02 -9.10
CA ALA A 147 0.80 6.79 -9.36
C ALA A 147 0.05 5.84 -10.31
N ALA A 148 -1.27 5.74 -10.18
CA ALA A 148 -2.11 4.91 -11.05
C ALA A 148 -2.24 5.46 -12.48
N ALA A 149 -2.15 6.79 -12.64
CA ALA A 149 -2.34 7.49 -13.91
C ALA A 149 -1.04 7.87 -14.62
N MET A 150 0.13 7.70 -13.99
CA MET A 150 1.42 8.00 -14.60
C MET A 150 1.60 7.15 -15.87
N SER A 151 1.60 7.83 -17.01
CA SER A 151 1.93 7.25 -18.31
C SER A 151 3.44 7.19 -18.49
N ARG A 152 3.89 6.31 -19.36
CA ARG A 152 5.27 6.30 -19.85
C ARG A 152 5.52 7.58 -20.65
N GLU A 153 6.65 8.23 -20.45
CA GLU A 153 7.23 9.18 -21.42
C GLU A 153 8.11 8.44 -22.42
#